data_AF-V5G6K6-F1
#
_entry.id   AF-V5G6K6-F1
#
_cell.length_a   1.000
_cell.length_b   1.000
_cell.length_c   1.000
_cell.angle_alpha   90.00
_cell.angle_beta   90.00
_cell.angle_gamma   90.00
#
_symmetry.space_group_name_H-M   'P 1'
#
loop_
_entity.id
_entity.type
_entity.pdbx_description
1 polymer ?
#
loop_
_entity_poly.entity_id
_entity_poly.type
_entity_poly.pdbx_seq_one_letter_code
_entity_poly.pdbx_strand_id
1 'polypeptide(L)'
;TNMSLQKGNTSRTRPQKHKNKSVFKNNLHDTSQRTKLVNNIQVSNVCVRCKEIIEWKIKYKKYKPLTQPKTCVKCGQKSVKQAYHVMCGDCGKTLGLCTKCCQNKDVVQAEPSEKE
;
A
#
# COMPACT_ATOMS: atom_id res chain seq x y z
N THR A 1 -31.88 24.98 25.51
CA THR A 1 -30.44 24.74 25.77
C THR A 1 -29.73 24.72 24.44
N ASN A 2 -28.93 25.75 24.15
CA ASN A 2 -28.29 25.94 22.84
C ASN A 2 -26.94 25.20 22.83
N MET A 3 -26.81 24.12 22.05
CA MET A 3 -25.56 23.36 21.91
C MET A 3 -24.59 24.11 20.99
N SER A 4 -23.37 24.41 21.46
CA SER A 4 -22.38 25.14 20.65
C SER A 4 -21.91 24.29 19.46
N LEU A 5 -21.93 24.86 18.25
CA LEU A 5 -21.46 24.23 17.00
C LEU A 5 -20.00 24.60 16.65
N GLN A 6 -19.28 25.29 17.54
CA GLN A 6 -17.95 25.81 17.22
C GLN A 6 -16.95 24.65 17.09
N LYS A 7 -16.40 24.46 15.87
CA LYS A 7 -15.26 23.57 15.64
C LYS A 7 -14.09 24.06 16.50
N GLY A 8 -13.66 23.23 17.45
CA GLY A 8 -12.62 23.58 18.41
C GLY A 8 -11.36 24.14 17.73
N ASN A 9 -10.89 25.28 18.27
CA ASN A 9 -9.67 26.03 17.97
C ASN A 9 -8.94 25.64 16.66
N THR A 10 -9.39 26.22 15.55
CA THR A 10 -8.84 26.03 14.19
C THR A 10 -7.44 26.63 14.02
N SER A 11 -6.95 27.41 15.00
CA SER A 11 -5.62 28.03 15.01
C SER A 11 -4.83 27.60 16.26
N ARG A 12 -4.35 26.35 16.28
CA ARG A 12 -3.39 25.92 17.29
C ARG A 12 -2.04 26.62 17.07
N THR A 13 -1.68 27.53 17.97
CA THR A 13 -0.38 28.23 17.96
C THR A 13 0.79 27.39 18.46
N ARG A 14 0.53 26.35 19.28
CA ARG A 14 1.56 25.52 19.90
C ARG A 14 1.67 24.15 19.24
N PRO A 15 2.89 23.62 19.00
CA PRO A 15 3.06 22.28 18.47
C PRO A 15 2.49 21.23 19.42
N GLN A 16 2.17 20.05 18.88
CA GLN A 16 1.68 18.92 19.65
C GLN A 16 2.64 18.58 20.80
N LYS A 17 2.13 18.55 22.04
CA LYS A 17 2.91 18.31 23.26
C LYS A 17 3.57 16.93 23.26
N HIS A 18 2.87 15.93 22.74
CA HIS A 18 3.31 14.54 22.72
C HIS A 18 3.59 14.13 21.27
N LYS A 19 4.87 14.25 20.86
CA LYS A 19 5.35 13.80 19.55
C LYS A 19 6.08 12.47 19.71
N ASN A 20 5.98 11.61 18.70
CA ASN A 20 6.76 10.38 18.65
C ASN A 20 8.25 10.73 18.52
N LYS A 21 9.10 10.17 19.39
CA LYS A 21 10.56 10.37 19.34
C LYS A 21 11.21 9.60 18.19
N SER A 22 10.63 8.46 17.81
CA SER A 22 11.11 7.61 16.74
C SER A 22 9.96 7.18 15.82
N VAL A 23 10.30 6.86 14.58
CA VAL A 23 9.34 6.32 13.60
C VAL A 23 8.98 4.88 13.99
N PHE A 24 7.72 4.51 13.76
CA PHE A 24 7.28 3.12 13.93
C PHE A 24 8.10 2.16 13.06
N LYS A 25 8.66 1.12 13.69
CA LYS A 25 9.40 0.04 13.06
C LYS A 25 8.66 -1.27 13.28
N ASN A 26 8.21 -1.93 12.22
CA ASN A 26 7.41 -3.15 12.36
C ASN A 26 8.22 -4.37 12.83
N ASN A 27 9.54 -4.35 12.64
CA ASN A 27 10.46 -5.42 13.00
C ASN A 27 11.12 -5.21 14.38
N LEU A 28 10.74 -4.17 15.13
CA LEU A 28 11.39 -3.84 16.41
C LEU A 28 11.23 -4.94 17.47
N HIS A 29 10.05 -5.58 17.52
CA HIS A 29 9.73 -6.64 18.49
C HIS A 29 9.31 -7.96 17.83
N ASP A 30 9.06 -7.94 16.53
CA ASP A 30 8.54 -9.09 15.78
C ASP A 30 9.48 -9.37 14.62
N THR A 31 10.34 -10.35 14.85
CA THR A 31 11.36 -10.80 13.90
C THR A 31 10.93 -12.07 13.17
N SER A 32 9.63 -12.42 13.23
CA SER A 32 9.11 -13.62 12.58
C SER A 32 9.40 -13.63 11.08
N GLN A 33 9.58 -14.84 10.53
CA GLN A 33 9.84 -15.02 9.11
C GLN A 33 8.72 -14.46 8.24
N ARG A 34 7.47 -14.52 8.73
CA ARG A 34 6.32 -13.88 8.09
C ARG A 34 6.48 -12.36 7.97
N THR A 35 6.91 -11.67 9.03
CA THR A 35 7.14 -10.22 8.99
C THR A 35 8.29 -9.87 8.04
N LYS A 36 9.36 -10.67 8.01
CA LYS A 36 10.46 -10.51 7.03
C LYS A 36 9.96 -10.64 5.59
N LEU A 37 9.17 -11.67 5.29
CA LEU A 37 8.58 -11.87 3.97
C LEU A 37 7.70 -10.69 3.55
N VAL A 38 6.85 -10.18 4.46
CA VAL A 38 5.98 -9.02 4.18
C VAL A 38 6.78 -7.74 3.94
N ASN A 39 7.89 -7.55 4.64
CA ASN A 39 8.77 -6.39 4.45
C ASN A 39 9.53 -6.43 3.12
N ASN A 40 9.84 -7.63 2.63
CA ASN A 40 10.52 -7.82 1.35
C ASN A 40 9.57 -7.74 0.14
N ILE A 41 8.27 -7.54 0.35
CA ILE A 41 7.32 -7.39 -0.76
C ILE A 41 7.62 -6.10 -1.52
N GLN A 42 8.07 -6.25 -2.76
CA GLN A 42 8.19 -5.14 -3.70
C GLN A 42 6.84 -4.88 -4.37
N VAL A 43 6.35 -3.65 -4.24
CA VAL A 43 5.07 -3.21 -4.82
C VAL A 43 5.34 -2.63 -6.21
N SER A 44 4.91 -3.35 -7.25
CA SER A 44 5.14 -3.03 -8.67
C SER A 44 3.83 -2.92 -9.47
N ASN A 45 3.89 -2.35 -10.68
CA ASN A 45 2.75 -2.25 -11.62
C ASN A 45 1.53 -1.50 -11.06
N VAL A 46 1.78 -0.53 -10.18
CA VAL A 46 0.77 0.36 -9.60
C VAL A 46 1.21 1.81 -9.74
N CYS A 47 0.26 2.74 -9.72
CA CYS A 47 0.57 4.16 -9.67
C CYS A 47 1.17 4.56 -8.31
N VAL A 48 1.89 5.69 -8.27
CA VAL A 48 2.58 6.22 -7.07
C VAL A 48 1.66 6.23 -5.84
N ARG A 49 0.47 6.82 -5.95
CA ARG A 49 -0.51 6.87 -4.86
C ARG A 49 -0.90 5.48 -4.35
N CYS A 50 -1.04 4.50 -5.25
CA CYS A 50 -1.40 3.14 -4.84
C CYS A 50 -0.23 2.41 -4.19
N LYS A 51 1.00 2.66 -4.66
CA LYS A 51 2.24 2.17 -4.07
C LYS A 51 2.35 2.60 -2.60
N GLU A 52 2.22 3.90 -2.34
CA GLU A 52 2.26 4.47 -0.98
C GLU A 52 1.23 3.85 -0.04
N ILE A 53 0.00 3.62 -0.52
CA ILE A 53 -1.06 2.98 0.28
C ILE A 53 -0.68 1.55 0.68
N ILE A 54 -0.09 0.77 -0.24
CA ILE A 54 0.30 -0.62 0.03
C ILE A 54 1.54 -0.65 0.93
N GLU A 55 2.54 0.18 0.66
CA GLU A 55 3.75 0.31 1.48
C GLU A 55 3.41 0.76 2.90
N TRP A 56 2.46 1.68 3.07
CA TRP A 56 1.96 2.07 4.38
C TRP A 56 1.34 0.88 5.12
N LYS A 57 0.57 0.02 4.42
CA LYS A 57 0.03 -1.19 5.03
C LYS A 57 1.14 -2.15 5.47
N ILE A 58 2.21 -2.30 4.69
CA ILE A 58 3.39 -3.11 5.06
C ILE A 58 4.07 -2.52 6.29
N LYS A 59 4.40 -1.22 6.23
CA LYS A 59 5.09 -0.47 7.30
C LYS A 59 4.36 -0.55 8.63
N TYR A 60 3.03 -0.49 8.64
CA TYR A 60 2.21 -0.49 9.86
C TYR A 60 1.57 -1.84 10.21
N LYS A 61 2.07 -2.96 9.64
CA LYS A 61 1.53 -4.33 9.88
C LYS A 61 0.03 -4.49 9.56
N LYS A 62 -0.51 -3.68 8.66
CA LYS A 62 -1.91 -3.76 8.20
C LYS A 62 -2.05 -4.52 6.88
N TYR A 63 -0.96 -5.09 6.37
CA TYR A 63 -0.92 -5.87 5.14
C TYR A 63 -1.51 -7.26 5.35
N LYS A 64 -2.54 -7.61 4.57
CA LYS A 64 -3.20 -8.91 4.57
C LYS A 64 -2.85 -9.65 3.28
N PRO A 65 -2.00 -10.69 3.32
CA PRO A 65 -1.68 -11.48 2.15
C PRO A 65 -2.92 -12.25 1.67
N LEU A 66 -2.92 -12.64 0.40
CA LEU A 66 -3.94 -13.52 -0.15
C LEU A 66 -3.60 -14.98 0.19
N THR A 67 -4.62 -15.76 0.55
CA THR A 67 -4.50 -17.21 0.69
C THR A 67 -4.67 -17.92 -0.65
N GLN A 68 -5.50 -17.36 -1.54
CA GLN A 68 -5.74 -17.87 -2.88
C GLN A 68 -5.70 -16.72 -3.91
N PRO A 69 -5.30 -17.00 -5.17
CA PRO A 69 -5.34 -16.01 -6.24
C PRO A 69 -6.74 -15.45 -6.45
N LYS A 70 -6.84 -14.14 -6.68
CA LYS A 70 -8.09 -13.47 -7.01
C LYS A 70 -8.35 -13.46 -8.52
N THR A 71 -9.62 -13.30 -8.88
CA THR A 71 -10.07 -13.11 -10.26
C THR A 71 -9.67 -11.72 -10.77
N CYS A 72 -9.05 -11.66 -11.94
CA CYS A 72 -8.69 -10.44 -12.63
C CYS A 72 -9.92 -9.78 -13.24
N VAL A 73 -10.10 -8.47 -13.02
CA VAL A 73 -11.23 -7.69 -13.60
C VAL A 73 -11.16 -7.52 -15.12
N LYS A 74 -10.02 -7.82 -15.76
CA LYS A 74 -9.84 -7.67 -17.22
C LYS A 74 -9.95 -9.00 -17.97
N CYS A 75 -9.19 -10.02 -17.59
CA CYS A 75 -9.22 -11.32 -18.26
C CYS A 75 -10.19 -12.32 -17.63
N GLY A 76 -10.78 -12.04 -16.46
CA GLY A 76 -11.71 -12.96 -15.79
C GLY A 76 -11.06 -14.22 -15.20
N GLN A 77 -9.75 -14.40 -15.33
CA GLN A 77 -9.01 -15.55 -14.81
C GLN A 77 -8.56 -15.32 -13.36
N LYS A 78 -8.38 -16.40 -12.59
CA LYS A 78 -7.82 -16.37 -11.22
C LYS A 78 -6.29 -16.19 -11.21
N SER A 79 -5.82 -15.09 -11.80
CA SER A 79 -4.40 -14.80 -12.04
C SER A 79 -3.81 -13.71 -11.13
N VAL A 80 -4.61 -13.09 -10.26
CA VAL A 80 -4.14 -12.03 -9.35
C VAL A 80 -3.49 -12.65 -8.12
N LYS A 81 -2.16 -12.70 -8.11
CA LYS A 81 -1.36 -13.27 -7.00
C LYS A 81 -0.99 -12.25 -5.92
N GLN A 82 -0.92 -10.96 -6.27
CA GLN A 82 -0.52 -9.89 -5.34
C GLN A 82 -1.74 -9.37 -4.55
N ALA A 83 -1.58 -9.17 -3.23
CA ALA A 83 -2.68 -8.66 -2.41
C ALA A 83 -3.00 -7.20 -2.73
N TYR A 84 -4.26 -6.80 -2.58
CA TYR A 84 -4.79 -5.47 -2.91
C TYR A 84 -4.76 -5.09 -4.40
N HIS A 85 -4.43 -6.02 -5.29
CA HIS A 85 -4.52 -5.84 -6.74
C HIS A 85 -5.89 -6.35 -7.20
N VAL A 86 -6.43 -5.75 -8.25
CA VAL A 86 -7.71 -6.14 -8.89
C VAL A 86 -7.51 -6.68 -10.30
N MET A 87 -6.38 -6.37 -10.91
CA MET A 87 -5.97 -6.81 -12.24
C MET A 87 -4.65 -7.57 -12.15
N CYS A 88 -4.48 -8.58 -13.00
CA CYS A 88 -3.24 -9.35 -13.04
C CYS A 88 -2.10 -8.54 -13.65
N GLY A 89 -0.86 -8.98 -13.39
CA GLY A 89 0.33 -8.32 -13.93
C GLY A 89 0.35 -8.27 -15.45
N ASP A 90 -0.09 -9.33 -16.12
CA ASP A 90 -0.09 -9.41 -17.58
C ASP A 90 -1.03 -8.38 -18.20
N CYS A 91 -2.29 -8.31 -17.73
CA CYS A 91 -3.23 -7.28 -18.18
C CYS A 91 -2.73 -5.86 -17.84
N GLY A 92 -2.07 -5.68 -16.69
CA GLY A 92 -1.45 -4.40 -16.33
C GLY A 92 -0.36 -3.96 -17.30
N LYS A 93 0.49 -4.90 -17.74
CA LYS A 93 1.55 -4.65 -18.72
C LYS A 93 0.99 -4.36 -20.11
N THR A 94 0.06 -5.18 -20.59
CA THR A 94 -0.54 -5.02 -21.93
C THR A 94 -1.30 -3.70 -22.05
N LEU A 95 -2.03 -3.31 -21.01
CA LEU A 95 -2.87 -2.10 -21.04
C LEU A 95 -2.17 -0.85 -20.51
N GLY A 96 -0.98 -0.97 -19.89
CA GLY A 96 -0.29 0.15 -19.25
C GLY A 96 -1.04 0.74 -18.04
N LEU A 97 -1.93 -0.03 -17.41
CA LEU A 97 -2.83 0.45 -16.36
C LEU A 97 -2.37 0.03 -14.97
N CYS A 98 -2.67 0.86 -13.96
CA CYS A 98 -2.44 0.49 -12.56
C CYS A 98 -3.25 -0.76 -12.18
N THR A 99 -2.57 -1.79 -11.69
CA THR A 99 -3.17 -3.09 -11.32
C THR A 99 -4.08 -3.05 -10.09
N LYS A 100 -4.06 -1.96 -9.31
CA LYS A 100 -4.91 -1.75 -8.12
C LYS A 100 -6.14 -0.90 -8.39
N CYS A 101 -6.02 0.21 -9.12
CA CYS A 101 -7.14 1.13 -9.36
C CYS A 101 -7.63 1.18 -10.82
N CYS A 102 -6.98 0.46 -11.74
CA CYS A 102 -7.32 0.42 -13.17
C CYS A 102 -7.36 1.78 -13.86
N GLN A 103 -6.64 2.78 -13.34
CA GLN A 103 -6.54 4.12 -13.95
C GLN A 103 -5.22 4.27 -14.72
N ASN A 104 -5.26 5.05 -15.80
CA ASN A 104 -4.10 5.58 -16.52
C ASN A 104 -3.49 6.69 -15.67
N LYS A 105 -2.61 6.33 -14.76
CA LYS A 105 -1.79 7.25 -13.95
C LYS A 105 -0.38 6.70 -14.00
N ASP A 106 0.63 7.58 -14.04
CA ASP A 106 2.05 7.21 -14.11
C ASP A 106 2.33 5.97 -13.27
N VAL A 107 2.45 4.84 -13.97
CA VAL A 107 2.63 3.54 -13.36
C VAL A 107 4.11 3.45 -13.06
N VAL A 108 4.45 3.31 -11.77
CA VAL A 108 5.85 3.15 -11.37
C VAL A 108 6.29 1.78 -11.89
N GLN A 109 7.15 1.78 -12.91
CA GLN A 109 7.84 0.56 -13.32
C GLN A 109 8.84 0.21 -12.22
N ALA A 110 8.87 -1.07 -11.83
CA ALA A 110 9.96 -1.53 -10.97
C ALA A 110 11.22 -1.54 -11.84
N GLU A 111 12.25 -0.83 -11.42
CA GLU A 111 13.55 -0.90 -12.09
C GLU A 111 14.04 -2.35 -12.11
N PRO A 112 14.62 -2.81 -13.23
CA PRO A 112 15.17 -4.15 -13.30
C PRO A 112 16.30 -4.25 -12.28
N SER A 113 16.13 -5.09 -11.26
CA SER A 113 17.23 -5.51 -10.40
C SER A 113 18.24 -6.24 -11.29
N GLU A 114 19.38 -5.60 -11.56
CA GLU A 114 20.57 -6.28 -12.07
C GLU A 114 20.84 -7.47 -11.14
N LYS A 115 20.91 -8.65 -11.75
CA LYS A 115 21.31 -9.89 -11.08
C LYS A 115 22.83 -9.85 -10.98
N GLU A 116 23.37 -9.78 -9.77
CA GLU A 116 24.70 -10.33 -9.46
C GLU A 116 24.55 -11.72 -8.85
#